data_AF-A0A847QYC1-F1
#
_entry.id   AF-A0A847QYC1-F1
#
_cell.length_a   1.000
_cell.length_b   1.000
_cell.length_c   1.000
_cell.angle_alpha   90.00
_cell.angle_beta   90.00
_cell.angle_gamma   90.00
#
_symmetry.space_group_name_H-M   'P 1'
#
loop_
_entity.id
_entity.type
_entity.pdbx_description
1 polymer ?
#
loop_
_entity_poly.entity_id
_entity_poly.type
_entity_poly.pdbx_seq_one_letter_code
_entity_poly.pdbx_strand_id
1 'polypeptide(L)'
;MSSDLKSINRKDASKFLSDILFDYLDTHGYLGIIYGTRGQIPGFTKKNASKAPITMIKNIAKKRVRLLSDATKFLDNYTMKVSDNYQGLKFEEFYTKIQTDGEVTEGEKVALFFLLYQDEYQKKLDRIKENIKYNRLPLTNIISLSLIKKLRSIYVISENGKINNTTKFNELLEIDKETFNIIESKNITLKDQLENNTLPPINKGHYLALYKTFLRESDKWEEEEQIVFLKLVINDSLRLLDKQFDENKNLKTNFENELENTQKENFQLDEKLKTYKNKQSLLQTKISKLNDNIDDFKHKYSLLNRQYDELKKENMRLIDVNNSFNEKLEKLQVNNNELKKEYNRQVDLQKLHLFKNDNIYLMTKIKDDKFSVFFTEDQIIQLNNDTELLENIHIKEHDAIYFLNIDGISTRESFKIENPLIENKLTYRIVSGGIKNIIRKVIYYLEGELRNEVKEKY
;
A
#
# COMPACT_ATOMS: atom_id res chain seq x y z
N MET A 1 -28.96 -9.01 67.03
CA MET A 1 -27.63 -9.07 67.68
C MET A 1 -27.61 -7.99 68.74
N SER A 2 -27.49 -8.37 70.01
CA SER A 2 -27.40 -7.42 71.12
C SER A 2 -26.12 -6.60 70.94
N SER A 3 -26.26 -5.29 70.74
CA SER A 3 -25.13 -4.39 70.93
C SER A 3 -24.87 -4.34 72.43
N ASP A 4 -23.97 -5.19 72.92
CA ASP A 4 -23.33 -4.96 74.21
C ASP A 4 -22.73 -3.55 74.14
N LEU A 5 -23.37 -2.60 74.84
CA LEU A 5 -22.87 -1.25 75.03
C LEU A 5 -21.48 -1.38 75.65
N LYS A 6 -20.44 -1.33 74.82
CA LYS A 6 -19.06 -1.25 75.29
C LYS A 6 -19.00 -0.10 76.28
N SER A 7 -18.55 -0.38 77.50
CA SER A 7 -18.43 0.65 78.53
C SER A 7 -17.46 1.73 78.04
N ILE A 8 -18.00 2.91 77.73
CA ILE A 8 -17.21 4.06 77.30
C ILE A 8 -16.31 4.48 78.45
N ASN A 9 -15.00 4.60 78.18
CA ASN A 9 -14.05 5.04 79.19
C ASN A 9 -14.36 6.48 79.63
N ARG A 10 -14.44 6.71 80.95
CA ARG A 10 -14.68 8.04 81.54
C ARG A 10 -13.73 9.12 81.05
N LYS A 11 -12.45 8.78 80.79
CA LYS A 11 -11.47 9.73 80.25
C LYS A 11 -11.83 10.15 78.82
N ASP A 12 -12.23 9.19 77.99
CA ASP A 12 -12.62 9.45 76.60
C ASP A 12 -13.91 10.27 76.52
N ALA A 13 -14.90 9.97 77.37
CA ALA A 13 -16.12 10.75 77.47
C ALA A 13 -15.86 12.20 77.94
N SER A 14 -14.94 12.39 78.89
CA SER A 14 -14.56 13.73 79.37
C SER A 14 -13.85 14.54 78.29
N LYS A 15 -12.96 13.89 77.53
CA LYS A 15 -12.25 14.50 76.41
C LYS A 15 -13.21 14.84 75.28
N PHE A 16 -14.09 13.91 74.90
CA PHE A 16 -15.13 14.15 73.91
C PHE A 16 -16.04 15.32 74.29
N LEU A 17 -16.52 15.34 75.53
CA LEU A 17 -17.40 16.41 76.03
C LEU A 17 -16.73 17.77 75.91
N SER A 18 -15.46 17.88 76.28
CA SER A 18 -14.74 19.16 76.33
C SER A 18 -14.18 19.62 74.98
N ASP A 19 -13.62 18.70 74.20
CA ASP A 19 -12.91 19.03 72.96
C ASP A 19 -13.82 19.08 71.73
N ILE A 20 -14.96 18.38 71.76
CA ILE A 20 -15.83 18.19 70.58
C ILE A 20 -17.26 18.65 70.85
N LEU A 21 -17.91 18.11 71.88
CA LEU A 21 -19.36 18.34 72.07
C LEU A 21 -19.68 19.73 72.65
N PHE A 22 -18.80 20.29 73.50
CA PHE A 22 -19.13 21.46 74.33
C PHE A 22 -19.72 22.64 73.55
N ASP A 23 -19.16 22.96 72.40
CA ASP A 23 -19.60 24.11 71.60
C ASP A 23 -20.93 23.90 70.88
N TYR A 24 -21.38 22.65 70.76
CA TYR A 24 -22.64 22.24 70.13
C TYR A 24 -23.77 21.97 71.14
N LEU A 25 -23.50 22.12 72.45
CA LEU A 25 -24.54 22.03 73.46
C LEU A 25 -25.54 23.18 73.30
N ASP A 26 -26.81 22.85 73.50
CA ASP A 26 -27.89 23.80 73.65
C ASP A 26 -27.96 24.33 75.11
N THR A 27 -28.93 25.22 75.38
CA THR A 27 -29.11 25.79 76.73
C THR A 27 -29.32 24.71 77.79
N HIS A 28 -30.06 23.63 77.49
CA HIS A 28 -30.24 22.53 78.43
C HIS A 28 -28.93 21.81 78.73
N GLY A 29 -28.11 21.52 77.70
CA GLY A 29 -26.79 20.91 77.87
C GLY A 29 -25.87 21.72 78.79
N TYR A 30 -25.75 23.04 78.56
CA TYR A 30 -24.92 23.88 79.41
C TYR A 30 -25.42 23.94 80.86
N LEU A 31 -26.75 24.06 81.06
CA LEU A 31 -27.34 24.03 82.41
C LEU A 31 -27.11 22.69 83.10
N GLY A 32 -27.15 21.58 82.36
CA GLY A 32 -26.84 20.24 82.87
C GLY A 32 -25.43 20.16 83.47
N ILE A 33 -24.42 20.75 82.81
CA ILE A 33 -23.05 20.84 83.34
C ILE A 33 -22.99 21.68 84.61
N ILE A 34 -23.65 22.85 84.62
CA ILE A 34 -23.65 23.75 85.78
C ILE A 34 -24.27 23.06 86.99
N TYR A 35 -25.44 22.44 86.83
CA TYR A 35 -26.13 21.78 87.93
C TYR A 35 -25.47 20.47 88.35
N GLY A 36 -24.91 19.71 87.41
CA GLY A 36 -24.13 18.50 87.70
C GLY A 36 -22.90 18.77 88.57
N THR A 37 -22.35 19.99 88.51
CA THR A 37 -21.23 20.45 89.36
C THR A 37 -21.68 21.28 90.56
N ARG A 38 -22.97 21.23 90.92
CA ARG A 38 -23.60 22.01 92.02
C ARG A 38 -23.40 23.53 91.88
N GLY A 39 -23.25 24.01 90.65
CA GLY A 39 -23.11 25.43 90.32
C GLY A 39 -24.43 26.19 90.28
N GLN A 40 -24.31 27.52 90.21
CA GLN A 40 -25.42 28.44 90.04
C GLN A 40 -25.03 29.54 89.04
N ILE A 41 -26.03 30.16 88.41
CA ILE A 41 -25.84 31.32 87.54
C ILE A 41 -26.10 32.56 88.39
N PRO A 42 -25.10 33.44 88.60
CA PRO A 42 -25.27 34.64 89.40
C PRO A 42 -26.44 35.50 88.91
N GLY A 43 -27.29 35.96 89.82
CA GLY A 43 -28.47 36.78 89.50
C GLY A 43 -29.70 35.99 89.03
N PHE A 44 -29.61 34.66 88.88
CA PHE A 44 -30.73 33.83 88.44
C PHE A 44 -30.99 32.68 89.42
N THR A 45 -32.27 32.43 89.72
CA THR A 45 -32.69 31.23 90.46
C THR A 45 -32.68 30.01 89.54
N LYS A 46 -32.58 28.79 90.12
CA LYS A 46 -32.60 27.54 89.31
C LYS A 46 -33.81 27.45 88.37
N LYS A 47 -34.98 27.95 88.78
CA LYS A 47 -36.22 27.94 87.98
C LYS A 47 -36.16 28.89 86.78
N ASN A 48 -35.45 30.01 86.88
CA ASN A 48 -35.38 31.05 85.85
C ASN A 48 -34.03 31.10 85.12
N ALA A 49 -33.13 30.17 85.41
CA ALA A 49 -31.78 30.13 84.85
C ALA A 49 -31.72 30.00 83.32
N SER A 50 -32.73 29.37 82.72
CA SER A 50 -32.85 29.28 81.26
C SER A 50 -33.13 30.63 80.58
N LYS A 51 -33.56 31.65 81.33
CA LYS A 51 -33.76 33.02 80.83
C LYS A 51 -32.47 33.86 80.82
N ALA A 52 -31.37 33.35 81.39
CA ALA A 52 -30.11 34.06 81.37
C ALA A 52 -29.52 34.10 79.95
N PRO A 53 -28.74 35.14 79.58
CA PRO A 53 -28.09 35.20 78.28
C PRO A 53 -27.23 33.95 78.01
N ILE A 54 -27.40 33.31 76.85
CA ILE A 54 -26.75 32.03 76.55
C ILE A 54 -25.21 32.10 76.62
N THR A 55 -24.63 33.25 76.28
CA THR A 55 -23.18 33.51 76.39
C THR A 55 -22.70 33.44 77.85
N MET A 56 -23.50 33.92 78.80
CA MET A 56 -23.21 33.84 80.23
C MET A 56 -23.29 32.39 80.72
N ILE A 57 -24.36 31.68 80.35
CA ILE A 57 -24.54 30.25 80.70
C ILE A 57 -23.36 29.44 80.15
N LYS A 58 -23.01 29.61 78.88
CA LYS A 58 -21.89 28.93 78.21
C LYS A 58 -20.56 29.22 78.90
N ASN A 59 -20.26 30.47 79.25
CA ASN A 59 -19.00 30.83 79.93
C ASN A 59 -18.87 30.19 81.32
N ILE A 60 -19.97 30.12 82.07
CA ILE A 60 -19.99 29.45 83.39
C ILE A 60 -19.82 27.93 83.22
N ALA A 61 -20.54 27.33 82.27
CA ALA A 61 -20.42 25.92 81.94
C ALA A 61 -18.98 25.56 81.53
N LYS A 62 -18.30 26.42 80.76
CA LYS A 62 -16.91 26.21 80.29
C LYS A 62 -15.90 26.11 81.43
N LYS A 63 -16.07 26.92 82.48
CA LYS A 63 -15.22 26.84 83.68
C LYS A 63 -15.50 25.58 84.50
N ARG A 64 -16.72 25.05 84.41
CA ARG A 64 -17.20 23.93 85.23
C ARG A 64 -17.10 22.56 84.56
N VAL A 65 -17.02 22.49 83.23
CA VAL A 65 -16.97 21.20 82.50
C VAL A 65 -15.83 20.30 82.97
N ARG A 66 -14.68 20.89 83.35
CA ARG A 66 -13.51 20.17 83.89
C ARG A 66 -13.72 19.62 85.32
N LEU A 67 -14.72 20.13 86.05
CA LEU A 67 -15.08 19.72 87.40
C LEU A 67 -16.18 18.65 87.41
N LEU A 68 -16.69 18.27 86.24
CA LEU A 68 -17.73 17.26 86.12
C LEU A 68 -17.16 15.89 86.52
N SER A 69 -17.76 15.26 87.51
CA SER A 69 -17.26 13.99 88.07
C SER A 69 -17.49 12.78 87.16
N ASP A 70 -18.55 12.81 86.36
CA ASP A 70 -18.93 11.71 85.47
C ASP A 70 -19.51 12.26 84.15
N ALA A 71 -18.67 12.33 83.12
CA ALA A 71 -19.06 12.78 81.79
C ALA A 71 -20.02 11.80 81.10
N THR A 72 -19.84 10.49 81.31
CA THR A 72 -20.72 9.44 80.77
C THR A 72 -22.16 9.65 81.26
N LYS A 73 -22.37 9.82 82.56
CA LYS A 73 -23.70 10.07 83.14
C LYS A 73 -24.33 11.38 82.64
N PHE A 74 -23.52 12.40 82.37
CA PHE A 74 -24.03 13.62 81.75
C PHE A 74 -24.52 13.36 80.32
N LEU A 75 -23.73 12.67 79.50
CA LEU A 75 -24.08 12.36 78.11
C LEU A 75 -25.37 11.52 78.05
N ASP A 76 -25.48 10.49 78.89
CA ASP A 76 -26.68 9.65 78.96
C ASP A 76 -27.93 10.49 79.29
N ASN A 77 -27.85 11.35 80.32
CA ASN A 77 -28.95 12.25 80.69
C ASN A 77 -29.27 13.26 79.60
N TYR A 78 -28.24 13.73 78.87
CA TYR A 78 -28.40 14.70 77.79
C TYR A 78 -29.18 14.11 76.62
N THR A 79 -28.91 12.86 76.26
CA THR A 79 -29.56 12.18 75.13
C THR A 79 -30.77 11.33 75.54
N MET A 80 -31.11 11.26 76.83
CA MET A 80 -32.09 10.30 77.37
C MET A 80 -33.46 10.36 76.68
N LYS A 81 -33.93 11.56 76.32
CA LYS A 81 -35.25 11.74 75.69
C LYS A 81 -35.34 11.20 74.27
N VAL A 82 -34.21 11.08 73.58
CA VAL A 82 -34.15 10.74 72.14
C VAL A 82 -33.44 9.41 71.89
N SER A 83 -32.64 8.90 72.83
CA SER A 83 -31.82 7.68 72.70
C SER A 83 -32.58 6.48 72.14
N ASP A 84 -33.77 6.19 72.66
CA ASP A 84 -34.52 4.96 72.35
C ASP A 84 -34.91 4.88 70.87
N ASN A 85 -35.11 6.04 70.23
CA ASN A 85 -35.41 6.17 68.82
C ASN A 85 -34.25 5.72 67.90
N TYR A 86 -33.04 5.61 68.44
CA TYR A 86 -31.82 5.28 67.70
C TYR A 86 -31.20 3.94 68.09
N GLN A 87 -31.58 3.37 69.23
CA GLN A 87 -31.08 2.07 69.68
C GLN A 87 -31.45 0.95 68.70
N GLY A 88 -30.51 0.03 68.48
CA GLY A 88 -30.69 -1.16 67.64
C GLY A 88 -30.67 -0.92 66.13
N LEU A 89 -30.50 0.33 65.66
CA LEU A 89 -30.31 0.62 64.25
C LEU A 89 -28.93 0.13 63.78
N LYS A 90 -28.78 -0.16 62.48
CA LYS A 90 -27.46 -0.28 61.88
C LYS A 90 -26.83 1.10 61.71
N PHE A 91 -25.51 1.17 61.59
CA PHE A 91 -24.81 2.45 61.48
C PHE A 91 -25.29 3.32 60.29
N GLU A 92 -25.51 2.72 59.12
CA GLU A 92 -26.04 3.45 57.94
C GLU A 92 -27.46 3.99 58.18
N GLU A 93 -28.30 3.20 58.87
CA GLU A 93 -29.67 3.59 59.23
C GLU A 93 -29.65 4.74 60.25
N PHE A 94 -28.86 4.59 61.31
CA PHE A 94 -28.62 5.64 62.30
C PHE A 94 -28.15 6.94 61.65
N TYR A 95 -27.11 6.86 60.82
CA TYR A 95 -26.53 8.04 60.19
C TYR A 95 -27.53 8.71 59.26
N THR A 96 -28.31 7.94 58.50
CA THR A 96 -29.34 8.52 57.63
C THR A 96 -30.44 9.18 58.46
N LYS A 97 -30.94 8.50 59.49
CA LYS A 97 -32.00 9.02 60.36
C LYS A 97 -31.59 10.32 61.05
N ILE A 98 -30.42 10.32 61.69
CA ILE A 98 -29.97 11.42 62.55
C ILE A 98 -29.66 12.70 61.77
N GLN A 99 -29.35 12.58 60.47
CA GLN A 99 -29.20 13.74 59.60
C GLN A 99 -30.54 14.40 59.28
N THR A 100 -31.60 13.61 59.19
CA THR A 100 -32.92 14.05 58.71
C THR A 100 -33.91 14.33 59.83
N ASP A 101 -33.59 13.92 61.05
CA ASP A 101 -34.43 14.13 62.23
C ASP A 101 -34.37 15.60 62.68
N GLY A 102 -35.52 16.27 62.58
CA GLY A 102 -35.68 17.68 62.93
C GLY A 102 -35.78 17.95 64.43
N GLU A 103 -36.03 16.93 65.26
CA GLU A 103 -36.20 17.08 66.71
C GLU A 103 -34.88 17.04 67.48
N VAL A 104 -33.81 16.52 66.85
CA VAL A 104 -32.52 16.30 67.51
C VAL A 104 -31.58 17.47 67.22
N THR A 105 -31.07 18.10 68.28
CA THR A 105 -30.09 19.19 68.16
C THR A 105 -28.73 18.67 67.68
N GLU A 106 -27.92 19.51 67.03
CA GLU A 106 -26.58 19.11 66.56
C GLU A 106 -25.69 18.54 67.68
N GLY A 107 -25.81 19.05 68.90
CA GLY A 107 -25.14 18.48 70.07
C GLY A 107 -25.60 17.07 70.38
N GLU A 108 -26.91 16.84 70.45
CA GLU A 108 -27.48 15.50 70.67
C GLU A 108 -27.09 14.53 69.54
N LYS A 109 -27.04 14.99 68.28
CA LYS A 109 -26.61 14.14 67.15
C LYS A 109 -25.20 13.58 67.36
N VAL A 110 -24.27 14.46 67.74
CA VAL A 110 -22.87 14.10 67.97
C VAL A 110 -22.72 13.24 69.22
N ALA A 111 -23.48 13.55 70.29
CA ALA A 111 -23.50 12.75 71.51
C ALA A 111 -24.03 11.33 71.26
N LEU A 112 -25.16 11.18 70.56
CA LEU A 112 -25.72 9.89 70.18
C LEU A 112 -24.76 9.07 69.32
N PHE A 113 -24.04 9.72 68.38
CA PHE A 113 -23.06 9.02 67.55
C PHE A 113 -21.91 8.45 68.38
N PHE A 114 -21.39 9.24 69.32
CA PHE A 114 -20.35 8.80 70.24
C PHE A 114 -20.82 7.67 71.17
N LEU A 115 -22.05 7.78 71.71
CA LEU A 115 -22.60 6.81 72.66
C LEU A 115 -22.96 5.48 72.02
N LEU A 116 -23.64 5.51 70.87
CA LEU A 116 -24.21 4.30 70.24
C LEU A 116 -23.27 3.62 69.25
N TYR A 117 -22.33 4.36 68.65
CA TYR A 117 -21.43 3.84 67.61
C TYR A 117 -19.97 4.26 67.85
N GLN A 118 -19.47 4.05 69.06
CA GLN A 118 -18.12 4.46 69.49
C GLN A 118 -17.01 4.01 68.52
N ASP A 119 -17.06 2.77 68.03
CA ASP A 119 -16.04 2.25 67.10
C ASP A 119 -16.03 3.03 65.77
N GLU A 120 -17.20 3.35 65.22
CA GLU A 120 -17.32 4.14 63.99
C GLU A 120 -16.97 5.61 64.23
N TYR A 121 -17.34 6.15 65.39
CA TYR A 121 -16.93 7.48 65.82
C TYR A 121 -15.41 7.62 65.82
N GLN A 122 -14.68 6.65 66.40
CA GLN A 122 -13.21 6.70 66.43
C GLN A 122 -12.60 6.64 65.03
N LYS A 123 -13.12 5.79 64.13
CA LYS A 123 -12.66 5.73 62.73
C LYS A 123 -12.86 7.05 61.98
N LYS A 124 -13.82 7.88 62.40
CA LYS A 124 -14.22 9.12 61.72
C LYS A 124 -13.82 10.39 62.46
N LEU A 125 -13.12 10.25 63.59
CA LEU A 125 -12.76 11.35 64.48
C LEU A 125 -12.00 12.47 63.77
N ASP A 126 -11.05 12.13 62.90
CA ASP A 126 -10.25 13.13 62.18
C ASP A 126 -11.11 13.96 61.23
N ARG A 127 -12.07 13.33 60.54
CA ARG A 127 -13.02 14.03 59.68
C ARG A 127 -13.96 14.93 60.48
N ILE A 128 -14.42 14.48 61.65
CA ILE A 128 -15.24 15.30 62.55
C ILE A 128 -14.45 16.54 62.99
N LYS A 129 -13.21 16.37 63.43
CA LYS A 129 -12.33 17.49 63.81
C LYS A 129 -12.06 18.44 62.64
N GLU A 130 -11.87 17.91 61.44
CA GLU A 130 -11.70 18.69 60.23
C GLU A 130 -12.96 19.54 59.95
N ASN A 131 -14.16 18.95 60.02
CA ASN A 131 -15.42 19.66 59.86
C ASN A 131 -15.55 20.81 60.87
N ILE A 132 -15.27 20.55 62.14
CA ILE A 132 -15.31 21.56 63.22
C ILE A 132 -14.32 22.69 62.92
N LYS A 133 -13.07 22.36 62.55
CA LYS A 133 -12.02 23.34 62.22
C LYS A 133 -12.43 24.28 61.08
N TYR A 134 -13.18 23.78 60.10
CA TYR A 134 -13.68 24.56 58.96
C TYR A 134 -15.10 25.11 59.17
N ASN A 135 -15.59 25.15 60.41
CA ASN A 135 -16.91 25.69 60.77
C ASN A 135 -18.08 25.02 60.01
N ARG A 136 -17.98 23.70 59.79
CA ARG A 136 -19.04 22.83 59.25
C ARG A 136 -19.69 22.04 60.38
N LEU A 137 -20.87 21.48 60.13
CA LEU A 137 -21.51 20.59 61.11
C LEU A 137 -20.63 19.35 61.34
N PRO A 138 -20.49 18.86 62.58
CA PRO A 138 -19.52 17.80 62.91
C PRO A 138 -19.72 16.53 62.09
N LEU A 139 -20.97 16.17 61.82
CA LEU A 139 -21.35 14.95 61.13
C LEU A 139 -21.51 15.12 59.61
N THR A 140 -21.13 16.27 59.04
CA THR A 140 -21.20 16.46 57.58
C THR A 140 -20.28 15.50 56.83
N ASN A 141 -20.83 14.77 55.85
CA ASN A 141 -20.07 13.90 54.94
C ASN A 141 -19.15 12.89 55.64
N ILE A 142 -19.59 12.33 56.77
CA ILE A 142 -18.89 11.25 57.48
C ILE A 142 -18.99 9.92 56.71
N ILE A 143 -20.13 9.72 56.04
CA ILE A 143 -20.41 8.60 55.15
C ILE A 143 -20.91 9.14 53.81
N SER A 144 -20.41 8.59 52.72
CA SER A 144 -20.96 8.80 51.37
C SER A 144 -21.95 7.68 51.06
N LEU A 145 -23.22 7.89 51.39
CA LEU A 145 -24.30 6.98 51.01
C LEU A 145 -24.92 7.43 49.69
N SER A 146 -25.14 6.50 48.76
CA SER A 146 -25.93 6.76 47.55
C SER A 146 -27.39 7.04 47.92
N LEU A 147 -28.11 7.79 47.06
CA LEU A 147 -29.51 8.13 47.28
C LEU A 147 -30.38 6.90 47.57
N ILE A 148 -30.20 5.82 46.79
CA ILE A 148 -30.93 4.57 46.97
C ILE A 148 -30.67 3.94 48.35
N LYS A 149 -29.43 3.99 48.86
CA LYS A 149 -29.12 3.49 50.20
C LYS A 149 -29.77 4.35 51.27
N LYS A 150 -29.70 5.69 51.15
CA LYS A 150 -30.39 6.62 52.07
C LYS A 150 -31.90 6.34 52.12
N LEU A 151 -32.55 6.19 50.96
CA LEU A 151 -33.98 5.88 50.88
C LEU A 151 -34.33 4.50 51.46
N ARG A 152 -33.50 3.46 51.21
CA ARG A 152 -33.71 2.13 51.78
C ARG A 152 -33.58 2.14 53.31
N SER A 153 -32.59 2.85 53.84
CA SER A 153 -32.43 3.04 55.28
C SER A 153 -33.69 3.65 55.89
N ILE A 154 -34.21 4.74 55.30
CA ILE A 154 -35.41 5.42 55.79
C ILE A 154 -36.64 4.53 55.67
N TYR A 155 -36.79 3.79 54.57
CA TYR A 155 -37.87 2.82 54.42
C TYR A 155 -37.86 1.78 55.56
N VAL A 156 -36.70 1.19 55.86
CA VAL A 156 -36.56 0.21 56.95
C VAL A 156 -36.88 0.85 58.31
N ILE A 157 -36.42 2.08 58.56
CA ILE A 157 -36.73 2.82 59.79
C ILE A 157 -38.24 3.07 59.90
N SER A 158 -38.90 3.41 58.78
CA SER A 158 -40.33 3.65 58.70
C SER A 158 -41.15 2.41 59.03
N GLU A 159 -40.74 1.25 58.53
CA GLU A 159 -41.41 -0.04 58.78
C GLU A 159 -41.30 -0.46 60.24
N ASN A 160 -40.21 -0.07 60.91
CA ASN A 160 -40.02 -0.32 62.34
C ASN A 160 -40.70 0.73 63.25
N GLY A 161 -41.54 1.62 62.70
CA GLY A 161 -42.27 2.64 63.48
C GLY A 161 -41.39 3.72 64.08
N LYS A 162 -40.17 3.91 63.56
CA LYS A 162 -39.17 4.85 64.10
C LYS A 162 -39.02 6.13 63.27
N ILE A 163 -39.95 6.43 62.37
CA ILE A 163 -40.06 7.72 61.66
C ILE A 163 -41.03 8.63 62.41
N ASN A 164 -40.72 9.92 62.45
CA ASN A 164 -41.57 11.00 62.97
C ASN A 164 -41.94 11.99 61.84
N ASN A 165 -42.98 12.80 62.06
CA ASN A 165 -43.41 13.87 61.16
C ASN A 165 -42.35 14.97 60.94
N THR A 166 -41.37 15.08 61.83
CA THR A 166 -40.25 16.04 61.72
C THR A 166 -39.12 15.54 60.82
N THR A 167 -39.23 14.33 60.26
CA THR A 167 -38.25 13.81 59.29
C THR A 167 -38.26 14.67 58.03
N LYS A 168 -37.15 15.38 57.78
CA LYS A 168 -37.01 16.32 56.67
C LYS A 168 -36.71 15.61 55.36
N PHE A 169 -37.73 14.97 54.78
CA PHE A 169 -37.57 14.11 53.62
C PHE A 169 -36.99 14.84 52.37
N ASN A 170 -37.31 16.13 52.22
CA ASN A 170 -36.76 16.97 51.16
C ASN A 170 -35.23 17.13 51.21
N GLU A 171 -34.63 17.06 52.40
CA GLU A 171 -33.16 17.17 52.55
C GLU A 171 -32.43 15.94 52.00
N LEU A 172 -33.11 14.80 51.84
CA LEU A 172 -32.50 13.57 51.28
C LEU A 172 -32.49 13.53 49.78
N LEU A 173 -33.54 14.08 49.17
CA LEU A 173 -33.84 13.84 47.77
C LEU A 173 -33.18 14.87 46.84
N GLU A 174 -32.52 15.92 47.38
CA GLU A 174 -31.86 16.99 46.61
C GLU A 174 -32.70 17.44 45.40
N ILE A 175 -34.01 17.49 45.60
CA ILE A 175 -34.94 17.80 44.51
C ILE A 175 -34.86 19.29 44.24
N ASP A 176 -34.32 19.64 43.08
CA ASP A 176 -34.57 20.96 42.52
C ASP A 176 -36.06 21.13 42.27
N LYS A 177 -36.59 22.28 42.69
CA LYS A 177 -38.02 22.62 42.57
C LYS A 177 -38.51 22.67 41.12
N GLU A 178 -37.61 22.68 40.13
CA GLU A 178 -37.91 22.95 38.73
C GLU A 178 -38.13 21.69 37.86
N THR A 179 -37.81 20.47 38.32
CA THR A 179 -37.63 19.32 37.41
C THR A 179 -38.92 18.57 37.03
N PHE A 180 -40.10 18.94 37.53
CA PHE A 180 -41.34 18.21 37.22
C PHE A 180 -42.44 19.19 36.81
N ASN A 181 -43.04 18.95 35.64
CA ASN A 181 -44.23 19.65 35.18
C ASN A 181 -45.28 19.56 36.28
N ILE A 182 -45.51 20.71 36.93
CA ILE A 182 -46.48 20.89 38.00
C ILE A 182 -47.83 20.46 37.45
N ILE A 183 -48.51 19.57 38.16
CA ILE A 183 -49.93 19.31 37.90
C ILE A 183 -50.65 20.60 38.29
N GLU A 184 -50.83 21.52 37.34
CA GLU A 184 -51.63 22.73 37.52
C GLU A 184 -53.12 22.36 37.52
N SER A 185 -53.59 21.65 38.55
CA SER A 185 -55.03 21.51 38.82
C SER A 185 -55.39 22.45 39.97
N LYS A 186 -55.79 23.68 39.63
CA LYS A 186 -55.95 24.80 40.57
C LYS A 186 -57.02 24.66 41.67
N ASN A 187 -57.65 23.51 41.89
CA ASN A 187 -58.70 23.35 42.91
C ASN A 187 -58.85 21.92 43.48
N ILE A 188 -57.84 21.05 43.35
CA ILE A 188 -57.94 19.66 43.84
C ILE A 188 -56.97 19.50 45.01
N THR A 189 -57.44 19.07 46.18
CA THR A 189 -56.58 18.79 47.33
C THR A 189 -55.86 17.44 47.16
N LEU A 190 -54.78 17.22 47.92
CA LEU A 190 -54.11 15.92 47.93
C LEU A 190 -55.07 14.82 48.41
N LYS A 191 -55.93 15.11 49.41
CA LYS A 191 -56.99 14.17 49.84
C LYS A 191 -57.94 13.85 48.69
N ASP A 192 -58.40 14.85 47.95
CA ASP A 192 -59.27 14.61 46.77
C ASP A 192 -58.57 13.74 45.72
N GLN A 193 -57.26 13.90 45.52
CA GLN A 193 -56.52 13.08 44.56
C GLN A 193 -56.32 11.62 45.01
N LEU A 194 -56.15 11.39 46.31
CA LEU A 194 -55.98 10.04 46.86
C LEU A 194 -57.31 9.30 47.06
N GLU A 195 -58.40 10.03 47.33
CA GLU A 195 -59.73 9.47 47.60
C GLU A 195 -60.58 9.29 46.32
N ASN A 196 -60.50 10.22 45.36
CA ASN A 196 -61.38 10.21 44.18
C ASN A 196 -60.78 9.56 42.92
N ASN A 197 -59.46 9.31 42.89
CA ASN A 197 -58.81 8.62 41.77
C ASN A 197 -58.46 7.18 42.14
N THR A 198 -58.44 6.28 41.16
CA THR A 198 -57.78 4.99 41.32
C THR A 198 -56.32 5.23 41.71
N LEU A 199 -55.94 4.79 42.92
CA LEU A 199 -54.60 4.98 43.48
C LEU A 199 -53.55 4.58 42.42
N PRO A 200 -52.64 5.49 42.04
CA PRO A 200 -51.65 5.19 41.03
C PRO A 200 -50.76 4.04 41.49
N PRO A 201 -50.28 3.17 40.57
CA PRO A 201 -49.41 2.07 40.94
C PRO A 201 -48.08 2.59 41.51
N ILE A 202 -47.61 1.93 42.58
CA ILE A 202 -46.30 2.15 43.20
C ILE A 202 -45.25 1.57 42.25
N ASN A 203 -44.47 2.43 41.58
CA ASN A 203 -43.32 2.16 40.68
C ASN A 203 -43.16 3.20 39.55
N LYS A 204 -44.02 4.22 39.49
CA LYS A 204 -44.01 5.21 38.41
C LYS A 204 -43.64 6.62 38.88
N GLY A 205 -43.33 6.82 40.17
CA GLY A 205 -42.97 8.13 40.71
C GLY A 205 -44.17 9.07 40.94
N HIS A 206 -45.40 8.55 40.90
CA HIS A 206 -46.60 9.35 41.13
C HIS A 206 -46.67 9.88 42.55
N TYR A 207 -46.40 9.05 43.57
CA TYR A 207 -46.46 9.50 44.97
C TYR A 207 -45.35 10.51 45.26
N LEU A 208 -44.17 10.34 44.66
CA LEU A 208 -43.11 11.34 44.72
C LEU A 208 -43.55 12.68 44.11
N ALA A 209 -44.24 12.66 42.95
CA ALA A 209 -44.78 13.87 42.33
C ALA A 209 -45.87 14.53 43.20
N LEU A 210 -46.75 13.74 43.81
CA LEU A 210 -47.78 14.21 44.74
C LEU A 210 -47.17 14.89 45.96
N TYR A 211 -46.17 14.24 46.59
CA TYR A 211 -45.49 14.80 47.76
C TYR A 211 -44.84 16.16 47.47
N LYS A 212 -44.18 16.31 46.32
CA LYS A 212 -43.61 17.61 45.92
C LYS A 212 -44.66 18.68 45.71
N THR A 213 -45.77 18.32 45.05
CA THR A 213 -46.82 19.26 44.65
C THR A 213 -47.62 19.75 45.87
N PHE A 214 -47.89 18.85 46.81
CA PHE A 214 -48.78 19.08 47.94
C PHE A 214 -48.07 19.11 49.30
N LEU A 215 -46.75 19.32 49.33
CA LEU A 215 -45.93 19.33 50.54
C LEU A 215 -46.56 20.14 51.69
N ARG A 216 -46.97 21.39 51.39
CA ARG A 216 -47.58 22.31 52.39
C ARG A 216 -48.94 21.84 52.91
N GLU A 217 -49.65 21.04 52.13
CA GLU A 217 -50.92 20.46 52.53
C GLU A 217 -50.68 19.24 53.42
N SER A 218 -49.78 18.33 52.99
CA SER A 218 -49.44 17.13 53.77
C SER A 218 -48.79 17.45 55.12
N ASP A 219 -48.11 18.58 55.24
CA ASP A 219 -47.53 19.04 56.53
C ASP A 219 -48.61 19.43 57.57
N LYS A 220 -49.87 19.58 57.16
CA LYS A 220 -51.00 19.91 58.06
C LYS A 220 -51.82 18.68 58.45
N TRP A 221 -51.47 17.49 57.96
CA TRP A 221 -52.19 16.27 58.27
C TRP A 221 -51.86 15.76 59.66
N GLU A 222 -52.72 14.88 60.18
CA GLU A 222 -52.41 14.15 61.41
C GLU A 222 -51.14 13.31 61.22
N GLU A 223 -50.36 13.16 62.29
CA GLU A 223 -49.03 12.53 62.23
C GLU A 223 -49.09 11.11 61.63
N GLU A 224 -50.10 10.32 61.99
CA GLU A 224 -50.31 8.97 61.45
C GLU A 224 -50.55 8.99 59.93
N GLU A 225 -51.39 9.92 59.43
CA GLU A 225 -51.70 10.07 58.01
C GLU A 225 -50.45 10.48 57.22
N GLN A 226 -49.67 11.43 57.77
CA GLN A 226 -48.45 11.92 57.14
C GLN A 226 -47.38 10.82 57.03
N ILE A 227 -47.20 10.01 58.08
CA ILE A 227 -46.26 8.89 58.09
C ILE A 227 -46.64 7.86 57.03
N VAL A 228 -47.92 7.50 56.94
CA VAL A 228 -48.40 6.55 55.92
C VAL A 228 -48.15 7.08 54.51
N PHE A 229 -48.43 8.36 54.26
CA PHE A 229 -48.16 8.97 52.96
C PHE A 229 -46.65 8.97 52.63
N LEU A 230 -45.80 9.34 53.58
CA LEU A 230 -44.34 9.31 53.41
C LEU A 230 -43.83 7.90 53.06
N LYS A 231 -44.38 6.84 53.67
CA LYS A 231 -44.03 5.45 53.31
C LYS A 231 -44.32 5.13 51.85
N LEU A 232 -45.47 5.57 51.32
CA LEU A 232 -45.82 5.40 49.91
C LEU A 232 -44.85 6.14 49.00
N VAL A 233 -44.49 7.37 49.34
CA VAL A 233 -43.52 8.19 48.61
C VAL A 233 -42.15 7.52 48.55
N ILE A 234 -41.66 7.01 49.69
CA ILE A 234 -40.37 6.33 49.77
C ILE A 234 -40.38 5.06 48.92
N ASN A 235 -41.43 4.24 49.05
CA ASN A 235 -41.54 2.98 48.33
C ASN A 235 -41.62 3.21 46.81
N ASP A 236 -42.40 4.18 46.35
CA ASP A 236 -42.51 4.55 44.93
C ASP A 236 -41.17 5.06 44.38
N SER A 237 -40.46 5.89 45.16
CA SER A 237 -39.12 6.38 44.81
C SER A 237 -38.10 5.24 44.70
N LEU A 238 -38.14 4.28 45.62
CA LEU A 238 -37.26 3.09 45.58
C LEU A 238 -37.53 2.23 44.36
N ARG A 239 -38.80 1.98 44.04
CA ARG A 239 -39.18 1.18 42.87
C ARG A 239 -38.78 1.85 41.56
N LEU A 240 -38.93 3.18 41.47
CA LEU A 240 -38.49 3.94 40.30
C LEU A 240 -36.96 3.86 40.12
N LEU A 241 -36.21 4.01 41.21
CA LEU A 241 -34.76 3.89 41.19
C LEU A 241 -34.29 2.47 40.83
N ASP A 242 -34.89 1.44 41.42
CA ASP A 242 -34.56 0.04 41.10
C ASP A 242 -34.75 -0.22 39.60
N LYS A 243 -35.85 0.25 39.01
CA LYS A 243 -36.10 0.15 37.57
C LYS A 243 -35.03 0.87 36.74
N GLN A 244 -34.66 2.10 37.10
CA GLN A 244 -33.60 2.83 36.40
C GLN A 244 -32.23 2.15 36.54
N PHE A 245 -31.94 1.55 37.70
CA PHE A 245 -30.70 0.79 37.89
C PHE A 245 -30.66 -0.46 37.02
N ASP A 246 -31.77 -1.19 36.90
CA ASP A 246 -31.85 -2.37 36.03
C ASP A 246 -31.72 -1.98 34.55
N GLU A 247 -32.36 -0.89 34.12
CA GLU A 247 -32.22 -0.34 32.76
C GLU A 247 -30.76 0.05 32.47
N ASN A 248 -30.11 0.79 33.38
CA ASN A 248 -28.71 1.18 33.26
C ASN A 248 -27.76 -0.03 33.25
N LYS A 249 -28.06 -1.08 34.03
CA LYS A 249 -27.28 -2.33 34.04
C LYS A 249 -27.39 -3.07 32.71
N ASN A 250 -28.58 -3.12 32.12
CA ASN A 250 -28.80 -3.71 30.81
C ASN A 250 -28.07 -2.92 29.71
N LEU A 251 -28.17 -1.58 29.74
CA LEU A 251 -27.42 -0.71 28.82
C LEU A 251 -25.91 -0.93 28.94
N LYS A 252 -25.38 -1.00 30.16
CA LYS A 252 -23.97 -1.27 30.40
C LYS A 252 -23.54 -2.60 29.80
N THR A 253 -24.31 -3.66 30.02
CA THR A 253 -24.03 -4.99 29.46
C THR A 253 -24.01 -4.96 27.93
N ASN A 254 -24.95 -4.25 27.31
CA ASN A 254 -24.99 -4.09 25.86
C ASN A 254 -23.76 -3.37 25.32
N PHE A 255 -23.33 -2.27 25.96
CA PHE A 255 -22.12 -1.55 25.58
C PHE A 255 -20.85 -2.40 25.74
N GLU A 256 -20.76 -3.20 26.80
CA GLU A 256 -19.63 -4.12 27.01
C GLU A 256 -19.54 -5.17 25.89
N ASN A 257 -20.68 -5.72 25.46
CA ASN A 257 -20.74 -6.67 24.34
C ASN A 257 -20.38 -6.01 22.99
N GLU A 258 -20.87 -4.80 22.72
CA GLU A 258 -20.53 -4.05 21.50
C GLU A 258 -19.03 -3.71 21.45
N LEU A 259 -18.45 -3.34 22.59
CA LEU A 259 -17.01 -3.07 22.70
C LEU A 259 -16.19 -4.32 22.40
N GLU A 260 -16.57 -5.47 22.95
CA GLU A 260 -15.89 -6.74 22.70
C GLU A 260 -15.96 -7.13 21.21
N ASN A 261 -17.13 -6.98 20.59
CA ASN A 261 -17.30 -7.26 19.16
C ASN A 261 -16.43 -6.34 18.29
N THR A 262 -16.42 -5.04 18.59
CA THR A 262 -15.59 -4.04 17.89
C THR A 262 -14.10 -4.37 18.02
N GLN A 263 -13.66 -4.82 19.20
CA GLN A 263 -12.26 -5.23 19.42
C GLN A 263 -11.90 -6.46 18.57
N LYS A 264 -12.79 -7.45 18.48
CA LYS A 264 -12.59 -8.63 17.60
C LYS A 264 -12.52 -8.24 16.13
N GLU A 265 -13.39 -7.34 15.68
CA GLU A 265 -13.37 -6.82 14.30
C GLU A 265 -12.07 -6.07 13.99
N ASN A 266 -11.63 -5.19 14.89
CA ASN A 266 -10.35 -4.48 14.73
C ASN A 266 -9.17 -5.45 14.65
N PHE A 267 -9.13 -6.48 15.51
CA PHE A 267 -8.09 -7.50 15.44
C PHE A 267 -8.08 -8.23 14.08
N GLN A 268 -9.25 -8.60 13.55
CA GLN A 268 -9.35 -9.22 12.22
C GLN A 268 -8.91 -8.27 11.09
N LEU A 269 -9.23 -6.99 11.20
CA LEU A 269 -8.80 -5.97 10.22
C LEU A 269 -7.29 -5.77 10.26
N ASP A 270 -6.67 -5.76 11.45
CA ASP A 270 -5.22 -5.67 11.61
C ASP A 270 -4.48 -6.86 11.01
N GLU A 271 -5.00 -8.08 11.22
CA GLU A 271 -4.47 -9.29 10.57
C GLU A 271 -4.56 -9.17 9.04
N LYS A 272 -5.73 -8.75 8.49
CA LYS A 272 -5.90 -8.51 7.06
C LYS A 272 -4.90 -7.46 6.55
N LEU A 273 -4.74 -6.34 7.24
CA LEU A 273 -3.77 -5.29 6.89
C LEU A 273 -2.34 -5.83 6.85
N LYS A 274 -1.95 -6.66 7.81
CA LYS A 274 -0.64 -7.31 7.83
C LYS A 274 -0.44 -8.22 6.60
N THR A 275 -1.46 -9.01 6.24
CA THR A 275 -1.39 -9.84 5.02
C THR A 275 -1.26 -9.00 3.75
N TYR A 276 -1.97 -7.88 3.65
CA TYR A 276 -1.87 -6.98 2.49
C TYR A 276 -0.50 -6.29 2.41
N LYS A 277 0.05 -5.82 3.53
CA LYS A 277 1.41 -5.27 3.59
C LYS A 277 2.45 -6.29 3.12
N ASN A 278 2.34 -7.54 3.55
CA ASN A 278 3.25 -8.61 3.10
C ASN A 278 3.14 -8.86 1.59
N LYS A 279 1.91 -8.91 1.05
CA LYS A 279 1.68 -9.04 -0.40
C LYS A 279 2.26 -7.86 -1.19
N GLN A 280 2.08 -6.65 -0.69
CA GLN A 280 2.62 -5.44 -1.31
C GLN A 280 4.16 -5.47 -1.37
N SER A 281 4.81 -5.85 -0.28
CA SER A 281 6.27 -6.02 -0.24
C SER A 281 6.76 -7.06 -1.25
N LEU A 282 6.07 -8.22 -1.35
CA LEU A 282 6.41 -9.25 -2.33
C LEU A 282 6.27 -8.74 -3.78
N LEU A 283 5.22 -7.98 -4.07
CA LEU A 283 5.00 -7.37 -5.38
C LEU A 283 6.07 -6.34 -5.71
N GLN A 284 6.48 -5.50 -4.75
CA GLN A 284 7.58 -4.55 -4.94
C GLN A 284 8.89 -5.26 -5.31
N THR A 285 9.22 -6.36 -4.63
CA THR A 285 10.40 -7.17 -4.97
C THR A 285 10.32 -7.75 -6.39
N LYS A 286 9.13 -8.20 -6.82
CA LYS A 286 8.92 -8.69 -8.19
C LYS A 286 9.08 -7.57 -9.23
N ILE A 287 8.54 -6.38 -8.96
CA ILE A 287 8.70 -5.21 -9.83
C ILE A 287 10.18 -4.85 -9.99
N SER A 288 10.96 -4.84 -8.90
CA SER A 288 12.40 -4.58 -8.96
C SER A 288 13.12 -5.57 -9.89
N LYS A 289 12.87 -6.87 -9.71
CA LYS A 289 13.47 -7.92 -10.56
C LYS A 289 13.09 -7.78 -12.03
N LEU A 290 11.84 -7.40 -12.31
CA LEU A 290 11.39 -7.17 -13.69
C LEU A 290 12.08 -5.95 -14.31
N ASN A 291 12.30 -4.89 -13.53
CA ASN A 291 13.04 -3.72 -14.00
C ASN A 291 14.50 -4.07 -14.32
N ASP A 292 15.17 -4.83 -13.46
CA ASP A 292 16.54 -5.31 -13.70
C ASP A 292 16.62 -6.11 -15.02
N ASN A 293 15.65 -7.01 -15.25
CA ASN A 293 15.56 -7.78 -16.49
C ASN A 293 15.31 -6.88 -17.71
N ILE A 294 14.45 -5.86 -17.59
CA ILE A 294 14.18 -4.90 -18.69
C ILE A 294 15.47 -4.17 -19.07
N ASP A 295 16.27 -3.76 -18.09
CA ASP A 295 17.52 -3.05 -18.36
C ASP A 295 18.58 -3.96 -18.98
N ASP A 296 18.68 -5.22 -18.55
CA ASP A 296 19.52 -6.24 -19.21
C ASP A 296 19.08 -6.48 -20.67
N PHE A 297 17.78 -6.60 -20.92
CA PHE A 297 17.24 -6.74 -22.28
C PHE A 297 17.53 -5.52 -23.16
N LYS A 298 17.38 -4.30 -22.63
CA LYS A 298 17.73 -3.07 -23.35
C LYS A 298 19.21 -3.04 -23.73
N HIS A 299 20.09 -3.43 -22.79
CA HIS A 299 21.53 -3.50 -23.06
C HIS A 299 21.85 -4.52 -24.16
N LYS A 300 21.30 -5.74 -24.06
CA LYS A 300 21.47 -6.79 -25.09
C LYS A 300 20.95 -6.35 -26.46
N TYR A 301 19.77 -5.72 -26.49
CA TYR A 301 19.19 -5.19 -27.72
C TYR A 301 20.07 -4.10 -28.35
N SER A 302 20.63 -3.19 -27.54
CA SER A 302 21.56 -2.17 -28.02
C SER A 302 22.82 -2.77 -28.63
N LEU A 303 23.40 -3.80 -27.99
CA LEU A 303 24.57 -4.51 -28.51
C LEU A 303 24.26 -5.20 -29.85
N LEU A 304 23.12 -5.90 -29.93
CA LEU A 304 22.69 -6.57 -31.15
C LEU A 304 22.47 -5.57 -32.29
N ASN A 305 21.88 -4.41 -32.00
CA ASN A 305 21.66 -3.38 -33.01
C ASN A 305 22.99 -2.82 -33.54
N ARG A 306 24.00 -2.63 -32.69
CA ARG A 306 25.35 -2.25 -33.12
C ARG A 306 25.99 -3.30 -34.03
N GLN A 307 25.89 -4.58 -33.67
CA GLN A 307 26.39 -5.68 -34.50
C GLN A 307 25.68 -5.75 -35.85
N TYR A 308 24.36 -5.53 -35.86
CA TYR A 308 23.59 -5.46 -37.09
C TYR A 308 24.04 -4.31 -38.00
N ASP A 309 24.26 -3.12 -37.44
CA ASP A 309 24.76 -1.97 -38.19
C ASP A 309 26.17 -2.21 -38.77
N GLU A 310 27.06 -2.88 -38.02
CA GLU A 310 28.38 -3.29 -38.50
C GLU A 310 28.29 -4.29 -39.66
N LEU A 311 27.47 -5.34 -39.50
CA LEU A 311 27.21 -6.31 -40.57
C LEU A 311 26.61 -5.65 -41.82
N LYS A 312 25.71 -4.69 -41.64
CA LYS A 312 25.12 -3.94 -42.74
C LYS A 312 26.15 -3.11 -43.50
N LYS A 313 27.07 -2.44 -42.79
CA LYS A 313 28.20 -1.70 -43.40
C LYS A 313 29.13 -2.63 -44.16
N GLU A 314 29.47 -3.78 -43.58
CA GLU A 314 30.33 -4.75 -44.24
C GLU A 314 29.70 -5.35 -45.49
N ASN A 315 28.39 -5.66 -45.44
CA ASN A 315 27.66 -6.13 -46.61
C ASN A 315 27.65 -5.09 -47.74
N MET A 316 27.47 -3.80 -47.43
CA MET A 316 27.58 -2.75 -48.44
C MET A 316 28.97 -2.69 -49.08
N ARG A 317 30.05 -2.82 -48.29
CA ARG A 317 31.42 -2.88 -48.81
C ARG A 317 31.62 -4.07 -49.74
N LEU A 318 31.11 -5.25 -49.38
CA LEU A 318 31.19 -6.44 -50.21
C LEU A 318 30.44 -6.27 -51.54
N ILE A 319 29.29 -5.59 -51.53
CA ILE A 319 28.56 -5.25 -52.75
C ILE A 319 29.39 -4.34 -53.65
N ASP A 320 30.01 -3.28 -53.10
CA ASP A 320 30.87 -2.37 -53.87
C ASP A 320 32.07 -3.09 -54.49
N VAL A 321 32.72 -3.97 -53.71
CA VAL A 321 33.84 -4.79 -54.18
C VAL A 321 33.38 -5.71 -55.32
N ASN A 322 32.23 -6.37 -55.17
CA ASN A 322 31.68 -7.26 -56.19
C ASN A 322 31.36 -6.51 -57.49
N ASN A 323 30.79 -5.30 -57.39
CA ASN A 323 30.52 -4.46 -58.55
C ASN A 323 31.82 -4.08 -59.28
N SER A 324 32.86 -3.69 -58.55
CA SER A 324 34.18 -3.39 -59.14
C SER A 324 34.80 -4.60 -59.85
N PHE A 325 34.63 -5.81 -59.30
CA PHE A 325 35.09 -7.04 -59.96
C PHE A 325 34.30 -7.32 -61.25
N ASN A 326 32.98 -7.13 -61.24
CA ASN A 326 32.15 -7.31 -62.43
C ASN A 326 32.54 -6.34 -63.55
N GLU A 327 32.79 -5.07 -63.25
CA GLU A 327 33.29 -4.11 -64.24
C GLU A 327 34.64 -4.53 -64.85
N LYS A 328 35.56 -5.08 -64.03
CA LYS A 328 36.83 -5.60 -64.53
C LYS A 328 36.64 -6.83 -65.43
N LEU A 329 35.72 -7.73 -65.07
CA LEU A 329 35.38 -8.89 -65.89
C LEU A 329 34.82 -8.47 -67.25
N GLU A 330 33.90 -7.50 -67.28
CA GLU A 330 33.36 -6.97 -68.53
C GLU A 330 34.46 -6.37 -69.43
N LYS A 331 35.36 -5.56 -68.87
CA LYS A 331 36.50 -4.99 -69.63
C LYS A 331 37.40 -6.08 -70.22
N LEU A 332 37.70 -7.13 -69.44
CA LEU A 332 38.51 -8.25 -69.93
C LEU A 332 37.80 -9.03 -71.03
N GLN A 333 36.48 -9.22 -70.95
CA GLN A 333 35.70 -9.87 -72.00
C GLN A 333 35.71 -9.08 -73.32
N VAL A 334 35.57 -7.75 -73.25
CA VAL A 334 35.67 -6.87 -74.44
C VAL A 334 37.05 -7.01 -75.10
N ASN A 335 38.13 -6.87 -74.34
CA ASN A 335 39.50 -7.01 -74.86
C ASN A 335 39.74 -8.38 -75.52
N ASN A 336 39.25 -9.46 -74.90
CA ASN A 336 39.42 -10.81 -75.43
C ASN A 336 38.66 -11.00 -76.77
N ASN A 337 37.49 -10.39 -76.91
CA ASN A 337 36.72 -10.44 -78.15
C ASN A 337 37.39 -9.65 -79.28
N GLU A 338 38.07 -8.53 -78.98
CA GLU A 338 38.83 -7.77 -79.97
C GLU A 338 40.01 -8.55 -80.52
N LEU A 339 40.80 -9.17 -79.62
CA LEU A 339 41.94 -10.02 -79.99
C LEU A 339 41.52 -11.18 -80.93
N LYS A 340 40.37 -11.81 -80.66
CA LYS A 340 39.83 -12.88 -81.54
C LYS A 340 39.52 -12.40 -82.95
N LYS A 341 39.00 -11.18 -83.12
CA LYS A 341 38.68 -10.63 -84.45
C LYS A 341 39.93 -10.36 -85.27
N GLU A 342 40.99 -9.89 -84.62
CA GLU A 342 42.26 -9.57 -85.28
C GLU A 342 42.97 -10.82 -85.80
N TYR A 343 42.95 -11.91 -85.01
CA TYR A 343 43.47 -13.21 -85.42
C TYR A 343 42.83 -13.74 -86.71
N ASN A 344 41.49 -13.69 -86.80
CA ASN A 344 40.77 -14.26 -87.95
C ASN A 344 41.08 -13.56 -89.28
N ARG A 345 41.38 -12.25 -89.29
CA ARG A 345 41.68 -11.50 -90.52
C ARG A 345 42.99 -11.93 -91.19
N GLN A 346 43.96 -12.42 -90.43
CA GLN A 346 45.26 -12.79 -91.00
C GLN A 346 45.20 -14.10 -91.81
N VAL A 347 44.21 -14.96 -91.56
CA VAL A 347 44.12 -16.30 -92.16
C VAL A 347 43.59 -16.29 -93.60
N ASP A 348 42.77 -15.30 -93.99
CA ASP A 348 42.09 -15.29 -95.30
C ASP A 348 42.97 -14.88 -96.50
N LEU A 349 44.11 -14.21 -96.26
CA LEU A 349 44.98 -13.68 -97.33
C LEU A 349 45.86 -14.74 -98.03
N GLN A 350 45.96 -15.96 -97.50
CA GLN A 350 46.92 -16.98 -97.97
C GLN A 350 46.41 -17.94 -99.06
N LYS A 351 45.22 -17.74 -99.66
CA LYS A 351 44.52 -18.77 -100.49
C LYS A 351 44.33 -18.50 -102.01
N LEU A 352 45.01 -17.54 -102.64
CA LEU A 352 44.83 -17.21 -104.08
C LEU A 352 46.03 -17.67 -104.95
N HIS A 353 45.81 -18.58 -105.91
CA HIS A 353 46.80 -19.06 -106.91
C HIS A 353 46.64 -18.34 -108.26
N LEU A 354 47.67 -17.65 -108.78
CA LEU A 354 47.56 -16.72 -109.93
C LEU A 354 47.27 -17.38 -111.31
N PHE A 355 47.96 -18.46 -111.67
CA PHE A 355 47.90 -19.11 -112.99
C PHE A 355 46.99 -20.33 -113.03
N LYS A 356 46.15 -20.54 -112.02
CA LYS A 356 45.33 -21.76 -111.86
C LYS A 356 44.54 -22.16 -113.11
N ASN A 357 44.17 -21.20 -113.96
CA ASN A 357 43.37 -21.43 -115.16
C ASN A 357 44.20 -21.47 -116.46
N ASP A 358 45.51 -21.26 -116.40
CA ASP A 358 46.39 -21.24 -117.56
C ASP A 358 47.00 -22.63 -117.78
N ASN A 359 46.98 -23.13 -119.01
CA ASN A 359 47.59 -24.42 -119.39
C ASN A 359 49.11 -24.28 -119.56
N ILE A 360 49.77 -23.97 -118.44
CA ILE A 360 51.21 -23.78 -118.34
C ILE A 360 51.78 -24.68 -117.26
N TYR A 361 53.03 -25.09 -117.47
CA TYR A 361 53.77 -25.89 -116.51
C TYR A 361 55.13 -25.26 -116.26
N LEU A 362 55.50 -25.11 -114.98
CA LEU A 362 56.85 -24.69 -114.58
C LEU A 362 57.66 -25.93 -114.25
N MET A 363 58.65 -26.23 -115.08
CA MET A 363 59.63 -27.28 -114.84
C MET A 363 60.82 -26.70 -114.07
N THR A 364 61.02 -27.09 -112.80
CA THR A 364 62.05 -26.49 -111.94
C THR A 364 62.76 -27.52 -111.06
N LYS A 365 64.07 -27.34 -110.86
CA LYS A 365 64.86 -28.11 -109.85
C LYS A 365 64.87 -27.43 -108.48
N ILE A 366 64.46 -26.15 -108.41
CA ILE A 366 64.40 -25.35 -107.19
C ILE A 366 63.09 -25.60 -106.46
N LYS A 367 63.16 -25.99 -105.18
CA LYS A 367 62.01 -26.11 -104.28
C LYS A 367 61.87 -24.82 -103.46
N ASP A 368 60.95 -23.94 -103.85
CA ASP A 368 60.62 -22.70 -103.13
C ASP A 368 59.09 -22.57 -102.99
N ASP A 369 58.61 -22.56 -101.74
CA ASP A 369 57.19 -22.54 -101.40
C ASP A 369 56.47 -21.30 -101.95
N LYS A 370 57.18 -20.23 -102.31
CA LYS A 370 56.58 -19.02 -102.88
C LYS A 370 56.01 -19.23 -104.28
N PHE A 371 56.42 -20.27 -105.01
CA PHE A 371 55.76 -20.63 -106.27
C PHE A 371 54.30 -21.05 -106.06
N SER A 372 53.95 -21.56 -104.88
CA SER A 372 52.57 -21.97 -104.54
C SER A 372 51.58 -20.80 -104.55
N VAL A 373 52.03 -19.55 -104.46
CA VAL A 373 51.13 -18.39 -104.62
C VAL A 373 50.74 -18.16 -106.08
N PHE A 374 51.53 -18.67 -107.04
CA PHE A 374 51.34 -18.41 -108.47
C PHE A 374 50.84 -19.63 -109.22
N PHE A 375 51.40 -20.81 -108.96
CA PHE A 375 51.04 -22.06 -109.62
C PHE A 375 50.27 -22.96 -108.66
N THR A 376 49.38 -23.79 -109.18
CA THR A 376 48.86 -24.94 -108.43
C THR A 376 49.92 -26.03 -108.33
N GLU A 377 49.78 -26.95 -107.36
CA GLU A 377 50.72 -28.08 -107.20
C GLU A 377 50.88 -28.89 -108.51
N ASP A 378 49.80 -29.04 -109.28
CA ASP A 378 49.79 -29.77 -110.55
C ASP A 378 50.53 -29.05 -111.70
N GLN A 379 50.74 -27.73 -111.60
CA GLN A 379 51.44 -26.94 -112.62
C GLN A 379 52.95 -26.87 -112.38
N ILE A 380 53.45 -27.35 -111.23
CA ILE A 380 54.88 -27.36 -110.92
C ILE A 380 55.43 -28.78 -111.14
N ILE A 381 56.28 -28.92 -112.14
CA ILE A 381 56.97 -30.17 -112.45
C ILE A 381 58.37 -30.11 -111.84
N GLN A 382 58.60 -30.86 -110.76
CA GLN A 382 59.88 -30.87 -110.07
C GLN A 382 60.87 -31.82 -110.76
N LEU A 383 62.00 -31.29 -111.24
CA LEU A 383 63.03 -32.06 -111.96
C LEU A 383 64.07 -32.62 -110.98
N ASN A 384 63.76 -33.73 -110.30
CA ASN A 384 64.63 -34.28 -109.26
C ASN A 384 65.70 -35.27 -109.78
N ASN A 385 65.43 -36.05 -110.83
CA ASN A 385 66.38 -37.03 -111.41
C ASN A 385 66.21 -37.20 -112.93
N ASP A 386 67.31 -37.44 -113.66
CA ASP A 386 67.37 -37.59 -115.13
C ASP A 386 66.42 -38.65 -115.71
N THR A 387 66.09 -39.69 -114.93
CA THR A 387 65.22 -40.81 -115.35
C THR A 387 63.72 -40.54 -115.18
N GLU A 388 63.31 -39.60 -114.33
CA GLU A 388 61.88 -39.26 -114.10
C GLU A 388 61.34 -38.24 -115.12
N LEU A 389 62.23 -37.61 -115.88
CA LEU A 389 61.90 -36.58 -116.85
C LEU A 389 61.20 -37.14 -118.09
N LEU A 390 61.62 -38.34 -118.54
CA LEU A 390 61.02 -39.06 -119.66
C LEU A 390 59.64 -39.65 -119.31
N GLU A 391 59.41 -40.01 -118.04
CA GLU A 391 58.12 -40.54 -117.59
C GLU A 391 57.06 -39.43 -117.42
N ASN A 392 57.46 -38.23 -117.02
CA ASN A 392 56.52 -37.09 -116.86
C ASN A 392 56.19 -36.37 -118.18
N ILE A 393 57.08 -36.40 -119.18
CA ILE A 393 56.83 -35.79 -120.52
C ILE A 393 55.90 -36.67 -121.37
N HIS A 394 55.86 -37.99 -121.14
CA HIS A 394 54.98 -38.90 -121.88
C HIS A 394 53.48 -38.77 -121.54
N ILE A 395 53.13 -37.93 -120.56
CA ILE A 395 51.75 -37.73 -120.10
C ILE A 395 51.46 -36.22 -120.03
N LYS A 396 51.14 -35.62 -121.20
CA LYS A 396 50.05 -34.64 -121.45
C LYS A 396 50.38 -33.42 -122.32
N GLU A 397 49.33 -33.08 -123.06
CA GLU A 397 48.96 -31.82 -123.73
C GLU A 397 50.00 -31.18 -124.64
N HIS A 398 49.92 -31.54 -125.93
CA HIS A 398 50.67 -30.87 -127.01
C HIS A 398 50.39 -29.36 -127.10
N ASP A 399 49.27 -28.90 -126.52
CA ASP A 399 48.84 -27.50 -126.52
C ASP A 399 49.31 -26.68 -125.29
N ALA A 400 50.03 -27.30 -124.34
CA ALA A 400 50.52 -26.61 -123.14
C ALA A 400 51.90 -25.97 -123.35
N ILE A 401 52.19 -24.89 -122.60
CA ILE A 401 53.48 -24.20 -122.63
C ILE A 401 54.31 -24.62 -121.41
N TYR A 402 55.48 -25.19 -121.68
CA TYR A 402 56.42 -25.61 -120.64
C TYR A 402 57.48 -24.54 -120.42
N PHE A 403 57.52 -23.96 -119.22
CA PHE A 403 58.57 -23.05 -118.80
C PHE A 403 59.66 -23.82 -118.07
N LEU A 404 60.80 -24.01 -118.74
CA LEU A 404 61.96 -24.67 -118.16
C LEU A 404 62.79 -23.67 -117.36
N ASN A 405 62.72 -23.77 -116.04
CA ASN A 405 63.59 -23.03 -115.14
C ASN A 405 65.00 -23.65 -115.15
N ILE A 406 65.92 -23.02 -115.86
CA ILE A 406 67.33 -23.46 -115.92
C ILE A 406 68.16 -22.99 -114.72
N ASP A 407 67.57 -22.25 -113.76
CA ASP A 407 68.28 -21.93 -112.51
C ASP A 407 68.58 -23.25 -111.76
N GLY A 408 69.87 -23.61 -111.68
CA GLY A 408 70.34 -24.86 -111.07
C GLY A 408 70.39 -26.08 -112.01
N ILE A 409 70.18 -25.89 -113.31
CA ILE A 409 70.35 -26.91 -114.35
C ILE A 409 71.62 -26.62 -115.15
N SER A 410 72.53 -27.60 -115.26
CA SER A 410 73.76 -27.45 -116.06
C SER A 410 73.46 -27.50 -117.57
N THR A 411 74.32 -26.93 -118.42
CA THR A 411 74.14 -26.94 -119.88
C THR A 411 73.93 -28.35 -120.44
N ARG A 412 74.65 -29.35 -119.90
CA ARG A 412 74.52 -30.77 -120.30
C ARG A 412 73.17 -31.36 -119.92
N GLU A 413 72.60 -30.98 -118.77
CA GLU A 413 71.26 -31.39 -118.35
C GLU A 413 70.18 -30.65 -119.16
N SER A 414 70.36 -29.36 -119.47
CA SER A 414 69.43 -28.60 -120.33
C SER A 414 69.22 -29.29 -121.67
N PHE A 415 70.30 -29.70 -122.35
CA PHE A 415 70.20 -30.46 -123.60
C PHE A 415 69.48 -31.80 -123.43
N LYS A 416 69.70 -32.51 -122.30
CA LYS A 416 68.98 -33.77 -122.01
C LYS A 416 67.48 -33.57 -121.79
N ILE A 417 67.07 -32.39 -121.32
CA ILE A 417 65.68 -32.04 -121.04
C ILE A 417 64.99 -31.50 -122.29
N GLU A 418 65.72 -30.69 -123.07
CA GLU A 418 65.25 -30.12 -124.33
C GLU A 418 65.06 -31.19 -125.39
N ASN A 419 65.95 -32.18 -125.49
CA ASN A 419 65.86 -33.25 -126.50
C ASN A 419 64.49 -33.97 -126.48
N PRO A 420 63.98 -34.48 -125.33
CA PRO A 420 62.63 -35.04 -125.25
C PRO A 420 61.51 -34.07 -125.61
N LEU A 421 61.63 -32.79 -125.22
CA LEU A 421 60.64 -31.76 -125.56
C LEU A 421 60.61 -31.50 -127.07
N ILE A 422 61.78 -31.48 -127.72
CA ILE A 422 61.94 -31.33 -129.18
C ILE A 422 61.45 -32.57 -129.92
N GLU A 423 61.84 -33.77 -129.49
CA GLU A 423 61.43 -35.06 -130.09
C GLU A 423 59.91 -35.24 -130.05
N ASN A 424 59.25 -34.82 -128.95
CA ASN A 424 57.80 -34.88 -128.80
C ASN A 424 57.06 -33.63 -129.33
N LYS A 425 57.76 -32.68 -129.98
CA LYS A 425 57.19 -31.44 -130.53
C LYS A 425 56.40 -30.58 -129.52
N LEU A 426 56.83 -30.54 -128.26
CA LEU A 426 56.20 -29.74 -127.22
C LEU A 426 56.68 -28.29 -127.25
N THR A 427 55.77 -27.35 -126.97
CA THR A 427 56.10 -25.92 -126.90
C THR A 427 56.75 -25.62 -125.56
N TYR A 428 58.03 -25.23 -125.56
CA TYR A 428 58.74 -24.85 -124.34
C TYR A 428 59.46 -23.50 -124.46
N ARG A 429 59.72 -22.88 -123.31
CA ARG A 429 60.46 -21.63 -123.14
C ARG A 429 61.40 -21.73 -121.96
N ILE A 430 62.63 -21.28 -122.13
CA ILE A 430 63.64 -21.28 -121.07
C ILE A 430 63.51 -20.01 -120.24
N VAL A 431 63.38 -20.16 -118.93
CA VAL A 431 63.29 -19.07 -117.94
C VAL A 431 64.38 -19.21 -116.88
N SER A 432 64.82 -18.08 -116.34
CA SER A 432 65.93 -18.01 -115.38
C SER A 432 65.97 -16.65 -114.68
N GLY A 433 66.66 -16.59 -113.54
CA GLY A 433 66.96 -15.36 -112.80
C GLY A 433 66.17 -15.16 -111.50
N GLY A 434 65.71 -16.23 -110.86
CA GLY A 434 64.96 -16.24 -109.59
C GLY A 434 63.45 -16.00 -109.75
N ILE A 435 62.66 -16.36 -108.72
CA ILE A 435 61.17 -16.36 -108.74
C ILE A 435 60.56 -15.13 -109.40
N LYS A 436 60.96 -13.93 -108.97
CA LYS A 436 60.34 -12.69 -109.45
C LYS A 436 60.54 -12.50 -110.97
N ASN A 437 61.72 -12.86 -111.49
CA ASN A 437 62.00 -12.79 -112.93
C ASN A 437 61.37 -13.94 -113.70
N ILE A 438 61.35 -15.15 -113.14
CA ILE A 438 60.68 -16.31 -113.75
C ILE A 438 59.20 -16.00 -113.95
N ILE A 439 58.49 -15.56 -112.90
CA ILE A 439 57.06 -15.20 -112.98
C ILE A 439 56.84 -14.07 -113.98
N ARG A 440 57.70 -13.04 -113.97
CA ARG A 440 57.59 -11.93 -114.93
C ARG A 440 57.78 -12.38 -116.38
N LYS A 441 58.71 -13.31 -116.64
CA LYS A 441 58.92 -13.90 -117.96
C LYS A 441 57.72 -14.76 -118.38
N VAL A 442 57.18 -15.58 -117.46
CA VAL A 442 55.97 -16.39 -117.70
C VAL A 442 54.80 -15.49 -118.11
N ILE A 443 54.54 -14.42 -117.34
CA ILE A 443 53.50 -13.43 -117.66
C ILE A 443 53.77 -12.80 -119.03
N TYR A 444 55.00 -12.34 -119.29
CA TYR A 444 55.37 -11.73 -120.57
C TYR A 444 55.12 -12.66 -121.78
N TYR A 445 55.45 -13.94 -121.65
CA TYR A 445 55.23 -14.93 -122.72
C TYR A 445 53.75 -15.21 -122.97
N LEU A 446 52.95 -15.26 -121.90
CA LEU A 446 51.50 -15.40 -122.00
C LEU A 446 50.84 -14.17 -122.65
N GLU A 447 51.45 -12.98 -122.52
CA GLU A 447 50.90 -11.73 -123.03
C GLU A 447 51.29 -11.38 -124.49
N GLY A 448 52.31 -11.99 -125.15
CA GLY A 448 52.86 -11.36 -126.38
C GLY A 448 53.55 -12.14 -127.54
N GLU A 449 54.02 -13.39 -127.43
CA GLU A 449 54.89 -14.00 -128.48
C GLU A 449 54.35 -15.23 -129.24
N LEU A 450 53.08 -15.61 -129.05
CA LEU A 450 52.45 -16.79 -129.68
C LEU A 450 51.69 -16.52 -130.99
N ARG A 451 51.87 -15.34 -131.61
CA ARG A 451 51.19 -15.01 -132.89
C ARG A 451 52.06 -15.06 -134.15
N ASN A 452 53.39 -15.15 -134.04
CA ASN A 452 54.30 -15.11 -135.19
C ASN A 452 55.44 -16.15 -135.08
N GLU A 453 55.19 -17.41 -135.43
CA GLU A 453 56.17 -18.27 -136.13
C GLU A 453 55.49 -19.54 -136.64
N VAL A 454 55.02 -19.43 -137.88
CA VAL A 454 54.60 -20.54 -138.76
C VAL A 454 55.83 -20.93 -139.58
N LYS A 455 56.26 -22.20 -139.50
CA LYS A 455 57.11 -22.92 -140.46
C LYS A 455 58.41 -22.23 -140.90
N GLU A 456 59.55 -22.69 -140.39
CA GLU A 456 60.72 -22.92 -141.26
C GLU A 456 61.33 -24.30 -140.97
N LYS A 457 61.58 -25.04 -142.06
CA LYS A 457 62.23 -26.34 -142.12
C LYS A 457 63.72 -26.18 -141.84
N TYR A 458 64.30 -27.09 -141.06
CA TYR A 458 65.47 -27.87 -141.46
C TYR A 458 65.34 -29.29 -140.91
#